data_AF-A0A927U910-F1
#
_entry.id   AF-A0A927U910-F1
#
_cell.length_a   1.000
_cell.length_b   1.000
_cell.length_c   1.000
_cell.angle_alpha   90.00
_cell.angle_beta   90.00
_cell.angle_gamma   90.00
#
_symmetry.space_group_name_H-M   'P 1'
#
loop_
_entity.id
_entity.type
_entity.pdbx_description
1 polymer ?
#
loop_
_entity_poly.entity_id
_entity_poly.type
_entity_poly.pdbx_seq_one_letter_code
_entity_poly.pdbx_strand_id
1 'polypeptide(L)'
;MLLTEYDEELHIKNEKAISYNEGYKAGLKLAQQELLEKQGRQEQLIESIKALMENLGITAEEAMKALGIDQASYEKYLKLM
;
A
#
# COMPACT_ATOMS: atom_id res chain seq x y z
N MET A 1 -15.21 -49.98 20.26
CA MET A 1 -15.26 -48.59 19.79
C MET A 1 -14.30 -47.81 20.67
N LEU A 2 -13.13 -47.42 20.16
CA LEU A 2 -12.18 -46.58 20.92
C LEU A 2 -12.74 -45.16 20.90
N LEU A 3 -13.36 -44.73 22.01
CA LEU A 3 -13.54 -43.30 22.26
C LEU A 3 -12.14 -42.76 22.59
N THR A 4 -11.47 -42.15 21.63
CA THR A 4 -10.33 -41.28 21.95
C THR A 4 -10.88 -40.13 22.76
N GLU A 5 -10.39 -39.95 23.99
CA GLU A 5 -10.72 -38.78 24.80
C GLU A 5 -10.37 -37.52 24.02
N TYR A 6 -11.34 -36.63 23.89
CA TYR A 6 -11.16 -35.35 23.23
C TYR A 6 -10.27 -34.47 24.11
N ASP A 7 -9.09 -34.11 23.60
CA ASP A 7 -8.16 -33.22 24.28
C ASP A 7 -8.56 -31.76 24.02
N GLU A 8 -9.39 -31.22 24.93
CA GLU A 8 -9.87 -29.84 24.89
C GLU A 8 -8.71 -28.82 24.90
N GLU A 9 -7.61 -29.11 25.60
CA GLU A 9 -6.47 -28.19 25.64
C GLU A 9 -5.75 -28.11 24.29
N LEU A 10 -5.56 -29.27 23.64
CA LEU A 10 -4.95 -29.35 22.32
C LEU A 10 -5.83 -28.64 21.29
N HIS A 11 -7.15 -28.81 21.37
CA HIS A 11 -8.09 -28.10 20.50
C HIS A 11 -8.00 -26.57 20.68
N ILE A 12 -8.06 -26.05 21.91
CA ILE A 12 -7.96 -24.61 22.18
C ILE A 12 -6.62 -24.04 21.71
N LYS A 13 -5.51 -24.77 21.90
CA LYS A 13 -4.18 -24.35 21.41
C LYS A 13 -4.15 -24.26 19.88
N ASN A 14 -4.73 -25.25 19.19
CA ASN A 14 -4.81 -25.28 17.74
C ASN A 14 -5.68 -24.14 17.20
N GLU A 15 -6.85 -23.91 17.79
CA GLU A 15 -7.74 -22.81 17.38
C GLU A 15 -7.08 -21.44 17.58
N LYS A 16 -6.38 -21.22 18.70
CA LYS A 16 -5.61 -19.99 18.92
C LYS A 16 -4.50 -19.81 17.89
N ALA A 17 -3.79 -20.88 17.54
CA ALA A 17 -2.73 -20.84 16.53
C ALA A 17 -3.29 -20.53 15.12
N ILE A 18 -4.44 -21.12 14.77
CA ILE A 18 -5.14 -20.83 13.51
C ILE A 18 -5.57 -19.37 13.48
N SER A 19 -6.26 -18.91 14.54
CA SER A 19 -6.74 -17.53 14.66
C SER A 19 -5.59 -16.51 14.56
N TYR A 20 -4.46 -16.77 15.23
CA TYR A 20 -3.28 -15.92 15.15
C TYR A 20 -2.71 -15.87 13.72
N ASN A 21 -2.59 -17.01 13.05
CA ASN A 21 -2.06 -17.09 11.70
C ASN A 21 -2.97 -16.41 10.67
N GLU A 22 -4.29 -16.57 10.83
CA GLU A 22 -5.28 -15.87 10.01
C GLU A 22 -5.21 -14.35 10.20
N GLY A 23 -5.12 -13.88 11.45
CA GLY A 23 -4.94 -12.46 11.76
C GLY A 23 -3.64 -11.89 11.18
N TYR A 24 -2.54 -12.63 11.29
CA TYR A 24 -1.25 -12.24 10.71
C TYR A 24 -1.31 -12.13 9.18
N LYS A 25 -1.89 -13.13 8.51
CA LYS A 25 -2.08 -13.12 7.05
C LYS A 25 -2.99 -11.98 6.60
N ALA A 26 -4.07 -11.72 7.33
CA ALA A 26 -4.97 -10.60 7.05
C ALA A 26 -4.22 -9.26 7.16
N GLY A 27 -3.42 -9.08 8.21
CA GLY A 27 -2.58 -7.89 8.39
C GLY A 27 -1.57 -7.68 7.25
N LEU A 28 -0.90 -8.75 6.80
CA LEU A 28 0.01 -8.68 5.65
C LEU A 28 -0.72 -8.28 4.36
N LYS A 29 -1.90 -8.85 4.11
CA LYS A 29 -2.70 -8.53 2.92
C LYS A 29 -3.13 -7.06 2.91
N LEU A 30 -3.55 -6.53 4.06
CA LEU A 30 -3.89 -5.11 4.21
C LEU A 30 -2.68 -4.21 3.94
N ALA A 31 -1.53 -4.52 4.55
CA ALA A 31 -0.31 -3.74 4.33
C ALA A 31 0.13 -3.73 2.85
N GLN A 32 0.00 -4.87 2.17
CA GLN A 32 0.31 -4.97 0.75
C GLN A 32 -0.67 -4.16 -0.12
N GLN A 33 -1.96 -4.19 0.19
CA GLN A 33 -2.96 -3.40 -0.50
C GLN A 33 -2.71 -1.89 -0.32
N GLU A 34 -2.43 -1.44 0.91
CA GLU A 34 -2.08 -0.04 1.17
C GLU A 34 -0.84 0.41 0.40
N LEU A 35 0.16 -0.47 0.26
CA LEU A 35 1.37 -0.19 -0.51
C LEU A 35 1.05 0.00 -2.00
N LEU A 36 0.24 -0.90 -2.57
CA LEU A 36 -0.21 -0.81 -3.96
C LEU A 36 -1.02 0.46 -4.22
N GLU A 37 -1.93 0.82 -3.32
CA GLU A 37 -2.70 2.05 -3.42
C GLU A 37 -1.81 3.30 -3.33
N LYS A 38 -0.78 3.28 -2.46
CA LYS A 38 0.20 4.38 -2.38
C LYS A 38 1.01 4.51 -3.67
N GLN A 39 1.44 3.39 -4.26
CA GLN A 39 2.16 3.38 -5.53
C GLN A 39 1.30 3.90 -6.68
N GLY A 40 0.06 3.41 -6.80
CA GLY A 40 -0.87 3.87 -7.84
C GLY A 40 -1.18 5.38 -7.76
N ARG A 41 -1.36 5.92 -6.55
CA ARG A 41 -1.51 7.38 -6.36
C ARG A 41 -0.26 8.16 -6.80
N GLN A 42 0.92 7.60 -6.58
CA GLN A 42 2.18 8.22 -6.97
C GLN A 42 2.37 8.22 -8.49
N GLU A 43 2.01 7.13 -9.17
CA GLU A 43 2.01 7.03 -10.63
C GLU A 43 1.02 8.02 -11.27
N GLN A 44 -0.21 8.11 -10.75
CA GLN A 44 -1.21 9.07 -11.22
C GLN A 44 -0.74 10.53 -11.09
N LEU A 45 -0.04 10.86 -10.00
CA LEU A 45 0.55 12.18 -9.83
C LEU A 45 1.62 12.46 -10.88
N ILE A 46 2.48 11.48 -11.19
CA ILE A 46 3.51 11.63 -12.24
C ILE A 46 2.88 11.83 -13.61
N GLU A 47 1.85 11.05 -13.96
CA GLU A 47 1.10 11.22 -15.20
C GLU A 47 0.45 12.61 -15.28
N SER A 48 -0.12 13.08 -14.17
CA SER A 48 -0.72 14.42 -14.09
C SER A 48 0.31 15.53 -14.29
N ILE A 49 1.52 15.38 -13.73
CA ILE A 49 2.62 16.33 -13.93
C ILE A 49 3.04 16.35 -15.40
N LYS A 50 3.25 15.17 -16.02
CA LYS A 50 3.63 15.05 -17.43
C LYS A 50 2.56 15.66 -18.35
N ALA A 51 1.29 15.36 -18.11
CA ALA A 51 0.18 15.93 -18.88
C ALA A 51 0.11 17.45 -18.77
N LEU A 52 0.35 18.03 -17.59
CA LEU A 52 0.40 19.49 -17.42
C LEU A 52 1.57 20.12 -18.15
N MET A 53 2.76 19.50 -18.10
CA MET A 53 3.93 19.96 -18.84
C MET A 53 3.66 19.98 -20.34
N GLU A 54 3.07 18.92 -20.89
CA GLU A 54 2.76 18.81 -22.31
C GLU A 54 1.66 19.79 -22.75
N ASN A 55 0.58 19.89 -21.97
CA ASN A 55 -0.58 20.72 -22.35
C ASN A 55 -0.32 22.22 -22.20
N LEU A 56 0.49 22.63 -21.22
CA LEU A 56 0.73 24.04 -20.91
C LEU A 56 2.14 24.52 -21.32
N GLY A 57 3.02 23.61 -21.75
CA GLY A 57 4.41 23.93 -22.09
C GLY A 57 5.23 24.43 -20.90
N ILE A 58 4.84 24.05 -19.68
CA ILE A 58 5.48 24.49 -18.44
C ILE A 58 6.51 23.46 -17.94
N THR A 59 7.38 23.90 -17.05
CA THR A 59 8.36 23.02 -16.40
C THR A 59 7.71 22.05 -15.42
N ALA A 60 8.41 20.97 -15.08
CA ALA A 60 7.97 20.02 -14.07
C ALA A 60 7.72 20.70 -12.70
N GLU A 61 8.55 21.66 -12.32
CA GLU A 61 8.39 22.41 -11.06
C GLU A 61 7.14 23.29 -11.05
N GLU A 62 6.82 23.92 -12.18
CA GLU A 62 5.60 24.70 -12.34
C GLU A 62 4.35 23.81 -12.38
N ALA A 63 4.42 22.66 -13.04
CA ALA A 63 3.35 21.67 -13.05
C ALA A 63 3.11 21.10 -11.64
N MET A 64 4.17 20.75 -10.91
CA MET A 64 4.08 20.31 -9.52
C MET A 64 3.49 21.40 -8.61
N LYS A 65 3.88 22.67 -8.83
CA LYS A 65 3.31 23.82 -8.10
C LYS A 65 1.82 23.98 -8.38
N ALA A 66 1.41 23.83 -9.65
CA ALA A 66 0.01 23.90 -10.06
C ALA A 66 -0.84 22.77 -9.46
N LEU A 67 -0.25 21.60 -9.24
CA LEU A 67 -0.86 20.46 -8.55
C LEU A 67 -0.84 20.57 -7.02
N GLY A 68 -0.26 21.64 -6.47
CA GLY A 68 -0.15 21.83 -5.01
C GLY A 68 0.80 20.86 -4.33
N ILE A 69 1.77 20.31 -5.06
CA ILE A 69 2.81 19.46 -4.48
C ILE A 69 3.77 20.36 -3.68
N ASP A 70 4.15 19.91 -2.49
CA ASP A 70 5.12 20.65 -1.67
C ASP A 70 6.51 20.58 -2.29
N GLN A 71 7.26 21.69 -2.23
CA GLN A 71 8.59 21.81 -2.80
C GLN A 71 9.57 20.79 -2.22
N ALA A 72 9.40 20.42 -0.95
CA ALA A 72 10.18 19.36 -0.30
C ALA A 72 10.02 17.98 -0.99
N SER A 73 8.91 17.77 -1.71
CA SER A 73 8.63 16.54 -2.45
C SER A 73 9.06 16.59 -3.93
N TYR A 74 9.51 17.74 -4.44
CA TYR A 74 9.82 17.90 -5.87
C TYR A 74 10.91 16.94 -6.32
N GLU A 75 12.00 16.85 -5.55
CA GLU A 75 13.12 15.97 -5.85
C GLU A 75 12.68 14.51 -5.96
N LYS A 76 11.72 14.09 -5.11
CA LYS A 76 11.16 12.73 -5.16
C LYS A 76 10.46 12.46 -6.50
N TYR A 77 9.61 13.38 -6.96
CA TYR A 77 8.86 13.19 -8.20
C TYR A 77 9.75 13.37 -9.44
N LEU A 78 10.71 14.30 -9.41
CA LEU A 78 11.68 14.50 -10.49
C LEU A 78 12.54 13.27 -10.75
N LYS A 79 12.94 12.53 -9.70
CA LYS A 79 13.70 11.27 -9.85
C LYS A 79 12.89 10.13 -10.46
N LEU A 80 11.57 10.25 -10.52
CA LEU A 80 10.66 9.20 -10.99
C LEU A 80 10.04 9.51 -12.35
N MET A 81 10.31 10.70 -12.89
CA MET A 81 9.85 11.13 -14.21
C MET A 81 10.78 10.66 -15.32
#